data_AF-A0ABD2VLR4-F1
#
_entry.id   AF-A0ABD2VLR4-F1
#
_cell.length_a   1.000
_cell.length_b   1.000
_cell.length_c   1.000
_cell.angle_alpha   90.00
_cell.angle_beta   90.00
_cell.angle_gamma   90.00
#
_symmetry.space_group_name_H-M   'P 1'
#
loop_
_entity.id
_entity.type
_entity.pdbx_description
1 polymer ?
#
loop_
_entity_poly.entity_id
_entity_poly.type
_entity_poly.pdbx_seq_one_letter_code
_entity_poly.pdbx_strand_id
1 'polypeptide(L)'
;MAGIKVDMEHVIVESQEMEKEEEVKPQKTKRVASLDIFRGLTVALMVLVDDAGGEWPMIGHAPWNGCNLADFVMPFFLFIVGMAIALALKRIPEKLVAIRKVILRTLKLLFWGLLLQGGYFHDLDKLKYGVDMNRIRLCGILQRIALAYLIVAIIEITTRQAQSKELPMGWFSIFKLYSWQWVIGAWVLVVYLATLYGTYVPDWNFVVQNPDSVDFGKTLTVTCNVRGNLDPPCNAVGYIDRQILGINHMYPRPAWKRSKSCTKNSPYEGPFKDDAPSWCWAPFEPEGILRITRPDFCIGLAWA
;
A
#
# COMPACT_ATOMS: atom_id res chain seq x y z
N MET A 1 -72.53 32.69 -21.74
CA MET A 1 -71.98 31.83 -20.65
C MET A 1 -71.10 30.68 -21.15
N ALA A 2 -70.58 30.70 -22.38
CA ALA A 2 -69.70 29.65 -22.92
C ALA A 2 -68.23 30.09 -23.16
N GLY A 3 -67.93 31.39 -23.11
CA GLY A 3 -66.56 31.91 -23.34
C GLY A 3 -65.65 31.89 -22.11
N ILE A 4 -66.19 32.02 -20.89
CA ILE A 4 -65.39 32.11 -19.65
C ILE A 4 -64.86 30.74 -19.20
N LYS A 5 -65.52 29.64 -19.62
CA LYS A 5 -65.14 28.28 -19.22
C LYS A 5 -63.90 27.77 -19.99
N VAL A 6 -63.73 28.20 -21.23
CA VAL A 6 -62.59 27.82 -22.08
C VAL A 6 -61.30 28.49 -21.62
N ASP A 7 -61.36 29.76 -21.21
CA ASP A 7 -60.19 30.48 -20.69
C ASP A 7 -59.75 29.96 -19.32
N MET A 8 -60.68 29.57 -18.45
CA MET A 8 -60.33 29.02 -17.14
C MET A 8 -59.71 27.62 -17.24
N GLU A 9 -60.16 26.80 -18.20
CA GLU A 9 -59.58 25.47 -18.44
C GLU A 9 -58.18 25.57 -19.09
N HIS A 10 -57.97 26.54 -19.99
CA HIS A 10 -56.63 26.82 -20.54
C HIS A 10 -55.67 27.40 -19.50
N VAL A 11 -56.12 28.29 -18.62
CA VAL A 11 -55.30 28.87 -17.54
C VAL A 11 -54.98 27.81 -16.47
N ILE A 12 -55.88 26.87 -16.18
CA ILE A 12 -55.61 25.73 -15.28
C ILE A 12 -54.61 24.76 -15.91
N VAL A 13 -54.69 24.50 -17.23
CA VAL A 13 -53.72 23.65 -17.94
C VAL A 13 -52.33 24.31 -18.02
N GLU A 14 -52.27 25.62 -18.28
CA GLU A 14 -51.00 26.37 -18.38
C GLU A 14 -50.34 26.61 -17.01
N SER A 15 -51.13 26.75 -15.94
CA SER A 15 -50.62 26.78 -14.56
C SER A 15 -50.18 25.40 -14.03
N GLN A 16 -50.74 24.30 -14.55
CA GLN A 16 -50.29 22.94 -14.21
C GLN A 16 -49.05 22.48 -14.98
N GLU A 17 -48.72 23.08 -16.13
CA GLU A 17 -47.45 22.81 -16.82
C GLU A 17 -46.25 23.58 -16.23
N MET A 18 -46.49 24.64 -15.45
CA MET A 18 -45.42 25.47 -14.87
C MET A 18 -44.98 25.07 -13.45
N GLU A 19 -45.66 24.09 -12.83
CA GLU A 19 -45.26 23.49 -11.55
C GLU A 19 -44.88 22.01 -11.72
N LYS A 20 -44.24 21.68 -12.84
CA LYS A 20 -43.37 20.52 -12.87
C LYS A 20 -42.09 20.96 -12.17
N GLU A 21 -42.08 20.89 -10.84
CA GLU A 21 -40.84 20.87 -10.06
C GLU A 21 -39.87 20.00 -10.85
N GLU A 22 -38.77 20.60 -11.33
CA GLU A 22 -37.58 19.84 -11.67
C GLU A 22 -37.19 19.15 -10.36
N GLU A 23 -37.78 17.97 -10.13
CA GLU A 23 -37.25 16.98 -9.24
C GLU A 23 -35.84 16.76 -9.77
N VAL A 24 -34.87 17.44 -9.14
CA VAL A 24 -33.44 17.22 -9.35
C VAL A 24 -33.23 15.79 -8.86
N LYS A 25 -33.56 14.82 -9.73
CA LYS A 25 -33.23 13.43 -9.54
C LYS A 25 -31.75 13.45 -9.22
N PRO A 26 -31.34 13.03 -8.01
CA PRO A 26 -29.95 13.11 -7.61
C PRO A 26 -29.18 12.39 -8.70
N GLN A 27 -28.42 13.16 -9.48
CA GLN A 27 -27.83 12.69 -10.73
C GLN A 27 -27.04 11.44 -10.37
N LYS A 28 -27.58 10.26 -10.72
CA LYS A 28 -27.04 8.99 -10.23
C LYS A 28 -25.63 8.95 -10.76
N THR A 29 -24.66 9.19 -9.89
CA THR A 29 -23.27 9.27 -10.30
C THR A 29 -22.92 7.92 -10.91
N LYS A 30 -22.75 7.86 -12.23
CA LYS A 30 -22.43 6.60 -12.90
C LYS A 30 -21.13 6.08 -12.29
N ARG A 31 -21.20 4.93 -11.64
CA ARG A 31 -20.01 4.23 -11.15
C ARG A 31 -19.28 3.68 -12.36
N VAL A 32 -17.95 3.68 -12.30
CA VAL A 32 -17.12 3.15 -13.38
C VAL A 32 -17.01 1.65 -13.14
N ALA A 33 -17.81 0.86 -13.87
CA ALA A 33 -17.94 -0.58 -13.65
C ALA A 33 -16.59 -1.31 -13.80
N SER A 34 -15.75 -0.93 -14.75
CA SER A 34 -14.42 -1.52 -14.94
C SER A 34 -13.52 -1.34 -13.71
N LEU A 35 -13.61 -0.19 -13.03
CA LEU A 35 -12.83 0.08 -11.83
C LEU A 35 -13.33 -0.76 -10.64
N ASP A 36 -14.65 -0.89 -10.48
CA ASP A 36 -15.23 -1.72 -9.43
C ASP A 36 -14.90 -3.21 -9.64
N ILE A 37 -14.93 -3.70 -10.88
CA ILE A 37 -14.52 -5.08 -11.24
C ILE A 37 -13.04 -5.29 -10.96
N PHE A 38 -12.17 -4.39 -11.44
CA PHE A 38 -10.72 -4.54 -11.25
C PHE A 38 -10.35 -4.49 -9.77
N ARG A 39 -11.00 -3.64 -8.97
CA ARG A 39 -10.84 -3.63 -7.50
C ARG A 39 -11.24 -4.98 -6.89
N GLY A 40 -12.39 -5.51 -7.29
CA GLY A 40 -12.86 -6.82 -6.82
C GLY A 40 -11.88 -7.93 -7.16
N LEU A 41 -11.36 -7.94 -8.39
CA LEU A 41 -10.35 -8.90 -8.84
C LEU A 41 -9.06 -8.81 -8.03
N THR A 42 -8.55 -7.59 -7.76
CA THR A 42 -7.33 -7.42 -6.95
C THR A 42 -7.53 -7.89 -5.51
N VAL A 43 -8.70 -7.64 -4.91
CA VAL A 43 -9.01 -8.15 -3.56
C VAL A 43 -9.15 -9.67 -3.56
N ALA A 44 -9.80 -10.26 -4.57
CA ALA A 44 -9.88 -11.71 -4.71
C ALA A 44 -8.49 -12.33 -4.89
N LEU A 45 -7.61 -11.68 -5.65
CA LEU A 45 -6.23 -12.12 -5.83
C LEU A 45 -5.45 -12.05 -4.51
N MET A 46 -5.60 -10.97 -3.73
CA MET A 46 -5.00 -10.84 -2.40
C MET A 46 -5.37 -12.03 -1.50
N VAL A 47 -6.67 -12.34 -1.40
CA VAL A 47 -7.15 -13.48 -0.60
C VAL A 47 -6.57 -14.80 -1.12
N LEU A 48 -6.52 -14.99 -2.45
CA LEU A 48 -5.99 -16.20 -3.05
C LEU A 48 -4.50 -16.39 -2.74
N VAL A 49 -3.68 -15.35 -2.85
CA VAL A 49 -2.23 -15.47 -2.60
C VAL A 49 -1.93 -15.63 -1.11
N ASP A 50 -2.76 -15.04 -0.23
CA ASP A 50 -2.60 -15.16 1.22
C ASP A 50 -2.92 -16.58 1.71
N ASP A 51 -3.94 -17.24 1.12
CA ASP A 51 -4.37 -18.59 1.50
C ASP A 51 -3.55 -19.69 0.77
N ALA A 52 -3.38 -19.56 -0.55
CA ALA A 52 -2.73 -20.59 -1.37
C ALA A 52 -1.22 -20.40 -1.57
N GLY A 53 -0.66 -19.25 -1.17
CA GLY A 53 0.74 -18.89 -1.44
C GLY A 53 1.77 -19.75 -0.70
N GLY A 54 1.38 -20.37 0.42
CA GLY A 54 2.21 -21.33 1.14
C GLY A 54 2.38 -22.67 0.40
N GLU A 55 1.28 -23.19 -0.13
CA GLU A 55 1.23 -24.47 -0.84
C GLU A 55 1.72 -24.37 -2.30
N TRP A 56 1.54 -23.21 -2.92
CA TRP A 56 2.00 -22.92 -4.27
C TRP A 56 2.99 -21.74 -4.28
N PRO A 57 4.30 -22.01 -4.14
CA PRO A 57 5.33 -20.97 -4.12
C PRO A 57 5.39 -20.08 -5.36
N MET A 58 4.83 -20.52 -6.51
CA MET A 58 4.73 -19.70 -7.73
C MET A 58 3.68 -18.59 -7.62
N ILE A 59 2.69 -18.79 -6.75
CA ILE A 59 1.60 -17.85 -6.50
C ILE A 59 1.94 -16.93 -5.32
N GLY A 60 2.61 -17.46 -4.29
CA GLY A 60 3.12 -16.68 -3.15
C GLY A 60 4.33 -15.80 -3.48
N HIS A 61 4.81 -15.01 -2.51
CA HIS A 61 5.92 -14.08 -2.72
C HIS A 61 7.22 -14.75 -3.17
N ALA A 62 8.02 -14.07 -4.00
CA ALA A 62 9.37 -14.54 -4.28
C ALA A 62 10.26 -14.48 -3.01
N PRO A 63 11.19 -15.43 -2.79
CA PRO A 63 12.04 -15.42 -1.59
C PRO A 63 12.90 -14.16 -1.45
N TRP A 64 13.46 -13.63 -2.54
CA TRP A 64 14.16 -12.35 -2.55
C TRP A 64 14.27 -11.79 -3.96
N ASN A 65 14.93 -12.49 -4.87
CA ASN A 65 14.99 -12.11 -6.29
C ASN A 65 13.96 -12.93 -7.06
N GLY A 66 13.11 -12.26 -7.84
CA GLY A 66 12.08 -12.90 -8.67
C GLY A 66 10.73 -12.22 -8.53
N CYS A 67 9.83 -12.50 -9.47
CA CYS A 67 8.50 -11.93 -9.47
C CYS A 67 7.46 -13.05 -9.56
N ASN A 68 6.65 -13.18 -8.52
CA ASN A 68 5.54 -14.10 -8.47
C ASN A 68 4.21 -13.35 -8.45
N LEU A 69 3.09 -14.06 -8.54
CA LEU A 69 1.76 -13.46 -8.64
C LEU A 69 1.43 -12.54 -7.44
N ALA A 70 1.81 -12.93 -6.22
CA ALA A 70 1.64 -12.13 -5.01
C ALA A 70 2.33 -10.76 -5.07
N ASP A 71 3.48 -10.66 -5.77
CA ASP A 71 4.23 -9.41 -5.85
C ASP A 71 3.50 -8.35 -6.72
N PHE A 72 2.59 -8.78 -7.61
CA PHE A 72 1.76 -7.88 -8.42
C PHE A 72 0.53 -7.31 -7.70
N VAL A 73 0.07 -7.95 -6.62
CA VAL A 73 -1.19 -7.59 -5.93
C VAL A 73 -1.17 -6.16 -5.43
N MET A 74 -0.11 -5.79 -4.71
CA MET A 74 -0.01 -4.49 -4.07
C MET A 74 0.09 -3.33 -5.08
N PRO A 75 0.93 -3.41 -6.12
CA PRO A 75 0.97 -2.42 -7.20
C PRO A 75 -0.38 -2.23 -7.90
N PHE A 76 -1.10 -3.31 -8.22
CA PHE A 76 -2.44 -3.21 -8.80
C PHE A 76 -3.42 -2.54 -7.85
N PHE A 77 -3.35 -2.87 -6.55
CA PHE A 77 -4.21 -2.25 -5.54
C PHE A 77 -3.96 -0.74 -5.43
N LEU A 78 -2.71 -0.32 -5.33
CA LEU A 78 -2.34 1.10 -5.26
C LEU A 78 -2.74 1.87 -6.51
N PHE A 79 -2.58 1.27 -7.70
CA PHE A 79 -3.02 1.88 -8.96
C PHE A 79 -4.52 2.15 -8.99
N ILE A 80 -5.34 1.16 -8.59
CA ILE A 80 -6.80 1.29 -8.54
C ILE A 80 -7.23 2.35 -7.52
N VAL A 81 -6.60 2.35 -6.34
CA VAL A 81 -6.86 3.34 -5.30
C VAL A 81 -6.51 4.75 -5.82
N GLY A 82 -5.38 4.92 -6.51
CA GLY A 82 -4.99 6.17 -7.15
C GLY A 82 -6.02 6.68 -8.16
N MET A 83 -6.46 5.82 -9.09
CA MET A 83 -7.51 6.17 -10.05
C MET A 83 -8.83 6.54 -9.36
N ALA A 84 -9.20 5.79 -8.30
CA ALA A 84 -10.42 6.06 -7.54
C ALA A 84 -10.37 7.41 -6.81
N ILE A 85 -9.20 7.85 -6.33
CA ILE A 85 -9.00 9.17 -5.72
C ILE A 85 -9.32 10.27 -6.72
N ALA A 86 -8.71 10.25 -7.91
CA ALA A 86 -8.91 11.27 -8.94
C ALA A 86 -10.39 11.40 -9.34
N LEU A 87 -11.07 10.26 -9.56
CA LEU A 87 -12.49 10.24 -9.91
C LEU A 87 -13.42 10.67 -8.78
N ALA A 88 -13.11 10.28 -7.53
CA ALA A 88 -13.92 10.62 -6.37
C ALA A 88 -13.79 12.11 -6.01
N LEU A 89 -12.58 12.67 -6.08
CA LEU A 89 -12.32 14.08 -5.80
C LEU A 89 -12.92 14.97 -6.88
N LYS A 90 -12.89 14.56 -8.16
CA LYS A 90 -13.50 15.32 -9.27
C LYS A 90 -14.97 15.70 -9.02
N ARG A 91 -15.70 14.89 -8.25
CA ARG A 91 -17.13 15.10 -7.92
C ARG A 91 -17.37 16.09 -6.77
N ILE A 92 -16.33 16.46 -6.03
CA ILE A 92 -16.44 17.40 -4.91
C ILE A 92 -15.93 18.77 -5.41
N PRO A 93 -16.81 19.79 -5.51
CA PRO A 93 -16.41 21.13 -5.94
C PRO A 93 -15.64 21.86 -4.82
N GLU A 94 -16.08 21.69 -3.58
CA GLU A 94 -15.53 22.38 -2.41
C GLU A 94 -14.27 21.71 -1.85
N LYS A 95 -13.17 22.47 -1.78
CA LYS A 95 -11.85 21.95 -1.34
C LYS A 95 -11.84 21.58 0.13
N LEU A 96 -12.38 22.43 1.00
CA LEU A 96 -12.39 22.19 2.44
C LEU A 96 -13.19 20.91 2.76
N VAL A 97 -14.29 20.69 2.04
CA VAL A 97 -15.09 19.47 2.15
C VAL A 97 -14.30 18.25 1.67
N ALA A 98 -13.59 18.35 0.55
CA ALA A 98 -12.73 17.29 0.04
C ALA A 98 -11.61 16.93 1.04
N ILE A 99 -10.89 17.92 1.57
CA ILE A 99 -9.81 17.73 2.55
C ILE A 99 -10.34 17.07 3.83
N ARG A 100 -11.45 17.58 4.39
CA ARG A 100 -12.07 16.99 5.59
C ARG A 100 -12.44 15.53 5.36
N LYS A 101 -13.00 15.19 4.19
CA LYS A 101 -13.37 13.82 3.84
C LYS A 101 -12.15 12.90 3.70
N VAL A 102 -11.07 13.39 3.12
CA VAL A 102 -9.79 12.68 3.00
C VAL A 102 -9.18 12.43 4.38
N ILE A 103 -9.12 13.45 5.25
CA ILE A 103 -8.59 13.32 6.62
C ILE A 103 -9.40 12.30 7.43
N LEU A 104 -10.73 12.42 7.45
CA LEU A 104 -11.60 11.50 8.18
C LEU A 104 -11.45 10.04 7.69
N ARG A 105 -11.30 9.84 6.38
CA ARG A 105 -11.05 8.51 5.83
C ARG A 105 -9.68 7.97 6.24
N THR A 106 -8.65 8.82 6.21
CA THR A 106 -7.29 8.46 6.62
C THR A 106 -7.25 8.07 8.08
N LEU A 107 -7.89 8.85 8.97
CA LEU A 107 -7.99 8.55 10.40
C LEU A 107 -8.71 7.23 10.66
N LYS A 108 -9.80 6.94 9.94
CA LYS A 108 -10.49 5.63 10.03
C LYS A 108 -9.58 4.47 9.63
N LEU A 109 -8.83 4.61 8.53
CA LEU A 109 -7.91 3.56 8.07
C LEU A 109 -6.76 3.35 9.05
N LEU A 110 -6.20 4.42 9.62
CA LEU A 110 -5.15 4.33 10.65
C LEU A 110 -5.68 3.64 11.92
N PHE A 111 -6.88 4.04 12.36
CA PHE A 111 -7.52 3.45 13.54
C PHE A 111 -7.77 1.95 13.35
N TRP A 112 -8.41 1.55 12.25
CA TRP A 112 -8.65 0.14 11.95
C TRP A 112 -7.35 -0.65 11.73
N GLY A 113 -6.35 -0.03 11.12
CA GLY A 113 -5.03 -0.64 10.94
C GLY A 113 -4.34 -0.95 12.27
N LEU A 114 -4.33 0.02 13.20
CA LEU A 114 -3.79 -0.20 14.55
C LEU A 114 -4.60 -1.22 15.35
N LEU A 115 -5.93 -1.22 15.22
CA LEU A 115 -6.80 -2.18 15.93
C LEU A 115 -6.56 -3.62 15.48
N LEU A 116 -6.50 -3.85 14.16
CA LEU A 116 -6.28 -5.19 13.59
C LEU A 116 -4.86 -5.70 13.86
N GLN A 117 -3.87 -4.82 13.81
CA GLN A 117 -2.46 -5.17 13.98
C GLN A 117 -1.98 -5.21 15.44
N GLY A 118 -2.64 -4.46 16.32
CA GLY A 118 -2.34 -4.37 17.76
C GLY A 118 -2.75 -5.60 18.58
N GLY A 119 -3.09 -6.72 17.94
CA GLY A 119 -3.26 -7.99 18.64
C GLY A 119 -4.61 -8.20 19.32
N TYR A 120 -5.64 -7.39 19.00
CA TYR A 120 -6.97 -7.58 19.62
C TYR A 120 -7.61 -8.96 19.29
N PHE A 121 -7.13 -9.64 18.24
CA PHE A 121 -7.62 -10.93 17.75
C PHE A 121 -6.49 -11.95 17.50
N HIS A 122 -5.49 -12.05 18.38
CA HIS A 122 -4.50 -13.13 18.28
C HIS A 122 -5.03 -14.39 18.99
N ASP A 123 -5.20 -15.48 18.21
CA ASP A 123 -5.71 -16.81 18.58
C ASP A 123 -7.18 -16.87 19.03
N LEU A 124 -8.07 -17.34 18.15
CA LEU A 124 -9.42 -17.79 18.53
C LEU A 124 -9.37 -18.96 19.55
N ASP A 125 -8.23 -19.67 19.63
CA ASP A 125 -8.03 -20.85 20.48
C ASP A 125 -7.31 -20.56 21.80
N LYS A 126 -6.77 -19.35 22.01
CA LYS A 126 -6.10 -18.97 23.27
C LYS A 126 -6.65 -17.62 23.72
N LEU A 127 -7.40 -17.62 24.82
CA LEU A 127 -8.03 -16.48 25.50
C LEU A 127 -7.04 -15.40 26.04
N LYS A 128 -5.98 -15.04 25.30
CA LYS A 128 -5.09 -13.93 25.63
C LYS A 128 -5.56 -12.67 24.90
N TYR A 129 -6.52 -11.98 25.51
CA TYR A 129 -6.86 -10.61 25.13
C TYR A 129 -5.82 -9.67 25.73
N GLY A 130 -4.96 -9.09 24.89
CA GLY A 130 -3.95 -8.12 25.34
C GLY A 130 -3.21 -7.49 24.17
N VAL A 131 -3.13 -6.16 24.18
CA VAL A 131 -2.25 -5.42 23.27
C VAL A 131 -0.84 -5.56 23.81
N ASP A 132 -0.02 -6.41 23.19
CA ASP A 132 1.40 -6.52 23.55
C ASP A 132 2.14 -5.30 22.99
N MET A 133 2.22 -4.23 23.81
CA MET A 133 2.74 -2.91 23.43
C MET A 133 4.17 -2.98 22.84
N ASN A 134 4.94 -4.01 23.23
CA ASN A 134 6.31 -4.23 22.76
C ASN A 134 6.40 -4.88 21.37
N ARG A 135 5.29 -5.38 20.82
CA ARG A 135 5.24 -6.02 19.47
C ARG A 135 4.31 -5.32 18.49
N ILE A 136 3.79 -4.13 18.84
CA ILE A 136 2.97 -3.35 17.92
C ILE A 136 3.81 -2.95 16.71
N ARG A 137 3.37 -3.36 15.53
CA ARG A 137 3.92 -2.88 14.26
C ARG A 137 3.34 -1.49 13.98
N LEU A 138 4.21 -0.50 14.10
CA LEU A 138 3.90 0.92 13.85
C LEU A 138 3.82 1.28 12.36
N CYS A 139 4.19 0.35 11.46
CA CYS A 139 4.25 0.58 10.01
C CYS A 139 3.59 -0.55 9.20
N GLY A 140 2.39 -0.99 9.60
CA GLY A 140 1.60 -1.96 8.85
C GLY A 140 1.08 -1.48 7.50
N ILE A 141 0.59 -2.43 6.71
CA ILE A 141 0.12 -2.18 5.33
C ILE A 141 -1.00 -1.15 5.27
N LEU A 142 -1.98 -1.23 6.18
CA LEU A 142 -3.11 -0.31 6.26
C LEU A 142 -2.65 1.13 6.57
N GLN A 143 -1.65 1.28 7.44
CA GLN A 143 -1.13 2.59 7.84
C GLN A 143 -0.37 3.24 6.68
N ARG A 144 0.44 2.46 5.96
CA ARG A 144 1.17 2.92 4.76
C ARG A 144 0.23 3.34 3.65
N ILE A 145 -0.79 2.53 3.37
CA ILE A 145 -1.84 2.87 2.38
C ILE A 145 -2.56 4.14 2.80
N ALA A 146 -2.88 4.31 4.09
CA ALA A 146 -3.53 5.51 4.60
C ALA A 146 -2.66 6.77 4.39
N LEU A 147 -1.36 6.70 4.69
CA LEU A 147 -0.43 7.81 4.48
C LEU A 147 -0.24 8.12 2.99
N ALA A 148 -0.06 7.11 2.15
CA ALA A 148 0.05 7.29 0.70
C ALA A 148 -1.25 7.91 0.12
N TYR A 149 -2.41 7.44 0.56
CA TYR A 149 -3.72 7.98 0.19
C TYR A 149 -3.82 9.47 0.56
N LEU A 150 -3.43 9.84 1.77
CA LEU A 150 -3.47 11.23 2.24
C LEU A 150 -2.59 12.14 1.37
N ILE A 151 -1.34 11.75 1.13
CA ILE A 151 -0.38 12.53 0.34
C ILE A 151 -0.90 12.71 -1.10
N VAL A 152 -1.26 11.61 -1.77
CA VAL A 152 -1.75 11.64 -3.16
C VAL A 152 -3.04 12.46 -3.27
N ALA A 153 -3.97 12.30 -2.34
CA ALA A 153 -5.22 13.06 -2.35
C ALA A 153 -4.99 14.57 -2.14
N ILE A 154 -4.05 14.97 -1.28
CA ILE A 154 -3.70 16.39 -1.09
C ILE A 154 -3.06 16.96 -2.37
N ILE A 155 -2.13 16.21 -2.98
CA ILE A 155 -1.49 16.60 -4.26
C ILE A 155 -2.56 16.76 -5.36
N GLU A 156 -3.53 15.85 -5.43
CA GLU A 156 -4.61 15.93 -6.42
C GLU A 156 -5.53 17.14 -6.18
N ILE A 157 -5.92 17.41 -4.92
CA ILE A 157 -6.76 18.58 -4.58
C ILE A 157 -6.05 19.90 -4.94
N THR A 158 -4.75 19.99 -4.67
CA THR A 158 -3.95 21.19 -4.97
C THR A 158 -3.69 21.34 -6.47
N THR A 159 -3.43 20.25 -7.19
CA THR A 159 -3.17 20.27 -8.64
C THR A 159 -4.42 20.61 -9.45
N ARG A 160 -5.61 20.14 -9.04
CA ARG A 160 -6.89 20.49 -9.69
C ARG A 160 -7.14 21.98 -9.79
N GLN A 161 -6.65 22.77 -8.82
CA GLN A 161 -6.78 24.23 -8.85
C GLN A 161 -5.96 24.87 -9.99
N ALA A 162 -4.83 24.28 -10.36
CA ALA A 162 -3.97 24.79 -11.41
C ALA A 162 -4.52 24.47 -12.82
N GLN A 163 -5.26 23.36 -12.97
CA GLN A 163 -5.75 22.88 -14.27
C GLN A 163 -6.99 23.59 -14.82
N SER A 164 -7.71 24.37 -14.03
CA SER A 164 -8.97 24.98 -14.48
C SER A 164 -8.81 26.10 -15.53
N LYS A 165 -7.59 26.40 -16.00
CA LYS A 165 -7.35 27.54 -16.89
C LYS A 165 -6.83 27.25 -18.30
N GLU A 166 -6.17 26.14 -18.63
CA GLU A 166 -5.61 25.95 -19.98
C GLU A 166 -5.43 24.45 -20.29
N LEU A 167 -6.21 23.88 -21.22
CA LEU A 167 -5.95 22.55 -21.80
C LEU A 167 -5.47 22.71 -23.25
N PRO A 168 -4.15 22.80 -23.53
CA PRO A 168 -3.65 22.80 -24.89
C PRO A 168 -3.72 21.38 -25.49
N MET A 169 -4.04 21.29 -26.77
CA MET A 169 -4.49 20.07 -27.48
C MET A 169 -3.32 19.29 -28.13
N GLY A 170 -2.31 18.89 -27.35
CA GLY A 170 -1.14 18.15 -27.86
C GLY A 170 -0.75 16.94 -27.00
N TRP A 171 -0.12 15.92 -27.59
CA TRP A 171 0.31 14.69 -26.90
C TRP A 171 1.25 14.98 -25.69
N PHE A 172 2.07 16.04 -25.79
CA PHE A 172 2.95 16.52 -24.72
C PHE A 172 2.28 17.46 -23.69
N SER A 173 1.02 17.83 -23.91
CA SER A 173 0.28 18.74 -23.02
C SER A 173 0.12 18.15 -21.62
N ILE A 174 -0.15 16.86 -21.52
CA ILE A 174 -0.25 16.14 -20.24
C ILE A 174 1.07 16.22 -19.46
N PHE A 175 2.21 16.02 -20.14
CA PHE A 175 3.52 16.13 -19.49
C PHE A 175 3.82 17.55 -19.01
N LYS A 176 3.45 18.59 -19.78
CA LYS A 176 3.57 19.98 -19.33
C LYS A 176 2.66 20.29 -18.14
N LEU A 177 1.41 19.80 -18.18
CA LEU A 177 0.38 20.05 -17.18
C LEU A 177 0.71 19.40 -15.82
N TYR A 178 1.34 18.23 -15.85
CA TYR A 178 1.81 17.52 -14.65
C TYR A 178 3.32 17.66 -14.43
N SER A 179 3.98 18.62 -15.08
CA SER A 179 5.44 18.78 -15.04
C SER A 179 5.99 18.89 -13.62
N TRP A 180 5.32 19.63 -12.74
CA TRP A 180 5.71 19.75 -11.33
C TRP A 180 5.63 18.43 -10.57
N GLN A 181 4.62 17.59 -10.87
CA GLN A 181 4.52 16.25 -10.27
C GLN A 181 5.63 15.32 -10.76
N TRP A 182 5.99 15.40 -12.04
CA TRP A 182 7.14 14.67 -12.59
C TRP A 182 8.46 15.10 -11.97
N VAL A 183 8.66 16.40 -11.74
CA VAL A 183 9.85 16.93 -11.07
C VAL A 183 9.92 16.43 -9.62
N ILE A 184 8.81 16.46 -8.87
CA ILE A 184 8.76 15.90 -7.51
C ILE A 184 9.05 14.40 -7.54
N GLY A 185 8.42 13.65 -8.46
CA GLY A 185 8.64 12.21 -8.61
C GLY A 185 10.08 11.87 -8.94
N ALA A 186 10.71 12.62 -9.85
CA ALA A 186 12.12 12.48 -10.18
C ALA A 186 13.02 12.82 -8.99
N TRP A 187 12.71 13.88 -8.24
CA TRP A 187 13.46 14.24 -7.04
C TRP A 187 13.37 13.16 -5.96
N VAL A 188 12.17 12.63 -5.67
CA VAL A 188 11.99 11.51 -4.74
C VAL A 188 12.75 10.27 -5.20
N LEU A 189 12.71 9.96 -6.50
CA LEU A 189 13.46 8.83 -7.06
C LEU A 189 14.97 9.02 -6.92
N VAL A 190 15.49 10.21 -7.19
CA VAL A 190 16.92 10.52 -7.03
C VAL A 190 17.35 10.39 -5.58
N VAL A 191 16.58 10.96 -4.63
CA VAL A 191 16.85 10.83 -3.19
C VAL A 191 16.80 9.36 -2.76
N TYR A 192 15.83 8.60 -3.26
CA TYR A 192 15.71 7.18 -2.99
C TYR A 192 16.94 6.39 -3.48
N LEU A 193 17.33 6.57 -4.74
CA LEU A 193 18.50 5.91 -5.33
C LEU A 193 19.79 6.33 -4.63
N ALA A 194 19.95 7.62 -4.30
CA ALA A 194 21.09 8.12 -3.56
C ALA A 194 21.17 7.49 -2.15
N THR A 195 20.03 7.30 -1.48
CA THR A 195 19.98 6.63 -0.18
C THR A 195 20.27 5.13 -0.31
N LEU A 196 19.69 4.47 -1.32
CA LEU A 196 19.85 3.04 -1.56
C LEU A 196 21.30 2.65 -1.87
N TYR A 197 21.96 3.41 -2.76
CA TYR A 197 23.32 3.12 -3.21
C TYR A 197 24.41 3.86 -2.42
N GLY A 198 24.09 5.00 -1.80
CA GLY A 198 25.05 5.83 -1.06
C GLY A 198 25.26 5.42 0.39
N THR A 199 24.27 4.77 1.02
CA THR A 199 24.35 4.36 2.43
C THR A 199 25.36 3.22 2.61
N TYR A 200 26.27 3.39 3.57
CA TYR A 200 27.18 2.33 4.00
C TYR A 200 26.52 1.44 5.04
N VAL A 201 26.55 0.13 4.79
CA VAL A 201 25.98 -0.87 5.69
C VAL A 201 27.12 -1.59 6.43
N PRO A 202 27.34 -1.31 7.72
CA PRO A 202 28.34 -1.99 8.53
C PRO A 202 27.91 -3.41 8.92
N ASP A 203 28.85 -4.18 9.43
CA ASP A 203 28.57 -5.45 10.10
C ASP A 203 27.68 -5.24 11.32
N TRP A 204 26.85 -6.24 11.61
CA TRP A 204 25.87 -6.14 12.67
C TRP A 204 25.56 -7.52 13.25
N ASN A 205 25.03 -7.53 14.47
CA ASN A 205 24.80 -8.72 15.26
C ASN A 205 23.33 -8.85 15.64
N PHE A 206 22.86 -10.08 15.78
CA PHE A 206 21.51 -10.37 16.28
C PHE A 206 21.48 -11.62 17.14
N VAL A 207 20.47 -11.73 17.99
CA VAL A 207 20.23 -12.90 18.84
C VAL A 207 19.17 -13.76 18.19
N VAL A 208 19.43 -15.06 18.06
CA VAL A 208 18.46 -16.00 17.50
C VAL A 208 17.32 -16.22 18.49
N GLN A 209 16.12 -15.82 18.10
CA GLN A 209 14.90 -15.94 18.93
C GLN A 209 14.09 -17.21 18.64
N ASN A 210 14.53 -18.09 17.73
CA ASN A 210 13.79 -19.30 17.38
C ASN A 210 14.05 -20.43 18.42
N PRO A 211 13.05 -20.84 19.22
CA PRO A 211 13.24 -21.85 20.27
C PRO A 211 13.67 -23.21 19.75
N ASP A 212 13.29 -23.54 18.51
CA ASP A 212 13.56 -24.84 17.88
C ASP A 212 14.95 -24.91 17.23
N SER A 213 15.70 -23.81 17.26
CA SER A 213 17.05 -23.76 16.68
C SER A 213 18.12 -24.14 17.70
N VAL A 214 19.14 -24.87 17.25
CA VAL A 214 20.33 -25.22 18.05
C VAL A 214 21.09 -23.96 18.52
N ASP A 215 20.89 -22.84 17.81
CA ASP A 215 21.50 -21.56 18.10
C ASP A 215 20.61 -20.61 18.89
N PHE A 216 19.51 -21.09 19.48
CA PHE A 216 18.64 -20.27 20.32
C PHE A 216 19.43 -19.53 21.41
N GLY A 217 19.26 -18.21 21.48
CA GLY A 217 19.96 -17.35 22.42
C GLY A 217 21.43 -17.04 22.08
N LYS A 218 21.98 -17.62 21.01
CA LYS A 218 23.32 -17.27 20.52
C LYS A 218 23.27 -15.96 19.73
N THR A 219 24.37 -15.20 19.81
CA THR A 219 24.57 -14.00 19.00
C THR A 219 25.31 -14.39 17.73
N LEU A 220 24.67 -14.15 16.58
CA LEU A 220 25.27 -14.35 15.27
C LEU A 220 25.63 -13.01 14.64
N THR A 221 26.77 -12.98 13.96
CA THR A 221 27.26 -11.81 13.23
C THR A 221 27.01 -11.99 11.74
N VAL A 222 26.59 -10.91 11.08
CA VAL A 222 26.44 -10.84 9.63
C VAL A 222 27.42 -9.83 9.10
N THR A 223 28.35 -10.32 8.28
CA THR A 223 29.38 -9.51 7.63
C THR A 223 28.84 -8.90 6.35
N CYS A 224 28.78 -7.58 6.29
CA CYS A 224 28.33 -6.80 5.15
C CYS A 224 29.45 -5.92 4.62
N ASN A 225 29.90 -4.92 5.40
CA ASN A 225 30.91 -3.91 5.02
C ASN A 225 30.86 -3.44 3.54
N VAL A 226 29.66 -3.12 3.04
CA VAL A 226 29.42 -2.78 1.62
C VAL A 226 28.51 -1.56 1.46
N ARG A 227 28.54 -0.96 0.26
CA ARG A 227 27.59 0.08 -0.20
C ARG A 227 26.81 -0.45 -1.39
N GLY A 228 25.53 -0.09 -1.49
CA GLY A 228 24.70 -0.39 -2.66
C GLY A 228 24.47 -1.87 -2.93
N ASN A 229 24.71 -2.74 -1.95
CA ASN A 229 24.35 -4.15 -2.07
C ASN A 229 22.82 -4.30 -1.89
N LEU A 230 22.17 -5.02 -2.81
CA LEU A 230 20.74 -5.31 -2.79
C LEU A 230 20.41 -6.66 -2.15
N ASP A 231 21.42 -7.40 -1.71
CA ASP A 231 21.26 -8.68 -1.04
C ASP A 231 20.42 -8.55 0.25
N PRO A 232 19.69 -9.61 0.64
CA PRO A 232 18.83 -9.59 1.81
C PRO A 232 19.51 -9.07 3.09
N PRO A 233 20.74 -9.52 3.44
CA PRO A 233 21.37 -9.10 4.69
C PRO A 233 21.95 -7.69 4.72
N CYS A 234 22.36 -7.16 3.56
CA CYS A 234 23.26 -6.02 3.48
C CYS A 234 22.66 -4.83 2.71
N ASN A 235 21.33 -4.82 2.56
CA ASN A 235 20.64 -3.71 1.92
C ASN A 235 20.51 -2.49 2.85
N ALA A 236 20.51 -1.30 2.23
CA ALA A 236 20.38 -0.03 2.93
C ALA A 236 19.01 0.15 3.60
N VAL A 237 17.94 -0.37 3.00
CA VAL A 237 16.57 -0.25 3.52
C VAL A 237 16.44 -0.94 4.88
N GLY A 238 16.86 -2.20 4.97
CA GLY A 238 16.87 -2.97 6.20
C GLY A 238 17.86 -2.43 7.22
N TYR A 239 18.99 -1.85 6.80
CA TYR A 239 19.87 -1.10 7.72
C TYR A 239 19.13 0.08 8.39
N ILE A 240 18.49 0.93 7.61
CA ILE A 240 17.76 2.09 8.13
C ILE A 240 16.60 1.66 9.03
N ASP A 241 15.84 0.65 8.63
CA ASP A 241 14.73 0.13 9.44
C ASP A 241 15.20 -0.41 10.80
N ARG A 242 16.35 -1.11 10.84
CA ARG A 242 16.95 -1.58 12.10
C ARG A 242 17.39 -0.44 13.01
N GLN A 243 17.87 0.66 12.45
CA GLN A 243 18.29 1.83 13.23
C GLN A 243 17.09 2.62 13.77
N ILE A 244 16.01 2.72 13.00
CA ILE A 244 14.82 3.52 13.38
C ILE A 244 13.86 2.73 14.26
N LEU A 245 13.53 1.49 13.87
CA LEU A 245 12.53 0.66 14.53
C LEU A 245 13.12 -0.38 15.48
N GLY A 246 14.42 -0.69 15.34
CA GLY A 246 15.06 -1.76 16.11
C GLY A 246 14.78 -3.17 15.57
N ILE A 247 15.63 -4.12 15.96
CA ILE A 247 15.58 -5.51 15.45
C ILE A 247 14.31 -6.25 15.92
N ASN A 248 13.79 -5.91 17.10
CA ASN A 248 12.63 -6.59 17.69
C ASN A 248 11.30 -6.31 16.97
N HIS A 249 11.23 -5.24 16.17
CA HIS A 249 10.03 -4.86 15.41
C HIS A 249 9.97 -5.51 14.01
N MET A 250 10.96 -6.30 13.63
CA MET A 250 11.07 -6.90 12.30
C MET A 250 10.21 -8.18 12.18
N TYR A 251 9.69 -8.45 10.97
CA TYR A 251 8.83 -9.61 10.71
C TYR A 251 9.56 -10.94 10.99
N PRO A 252 8.97 -11.87 11.78
CA PRO A 252 9.65 -13.10 12.21
C PRO A 252 9.59 -14.26 11.18
N ARG A 253 8.70 -14.25 10.18
CA ARG A 253 8.56 -15.33 9.17
C ARG A 253 8.84 -14.90 7.72
N PRO A 254 10.04 -14.40 7.44
CA PRO A 254 10.30 -13.76 6.16
C PRO A 254 10.36 -14.72 4.97
N ALA A 255 10.00 -14.23 3.79
CA ALA A 255 9.90 -15.02 2.56
C ALA A 255 11.24 -15.67 2.12
N TRP A 256 12.40 -15.07 2.41
CA TRP A 256 13.71 -15.62 2.00
C TRP A 256 14.12 -16.88 2.76
N LYS A 257 13.41 -17.28 3.83
CA LYS A 257 13.67 -18.56 4.49
C LYS A 257 13.59 -19.73 3.50
N ARG A 258 12.77 -19.57 2.46
CA ARG A 258 12.59 -20.49 1.33
C ARG A 258 13.66 -20.37 0.25
N SER A 259 14.63 -19.46 0.40
CA SER A 259 15.69 -19.27 -0.59
C SER A 259 16.58 -20.50 -0.68
N LYS A 260 17.14 -20.74 -1.87
CA LYS A 260 18.11 -21.83 -2.12
C LYS A 260 19.35 -21.74 -1.23
N SER A 261 19.68 -20.55 -0.72
CA SER A 261 20.79 -20.33 0.21
C SER A 261 20.49 -20.84 1.61
N CYS A 262 19.21 -20.79 2.04
CA CYS A 262 18.82 -21.14 3.40
C CYS A 262 18.31 -22.58 3.55
N THR A 263 17.59 -23.13 2.58
CA THR A 263 16.99 -24.47 2.68
C THR A 263 17.25 -25.34 1.44
N LYS A 264 17.28 -26.67 1.62
CA LYS A 264 17.32 -27.64 0.51
C LYS A 264 15.95 -27.81 -0.15
N ASN A 265 14.86 -27.46 0.56
CA ASN A 265 13.48 -27.64 0.09
C ASN A 265 12.97 -26.50 -0.80
N SER A 266 13.83 -25.51 -1.13
CA SER A 266 13.46 -24.37 -1.98
C SER A 266 12.76 -24.86 -3.26
N PRO A 267 11.58 -24.31 -3.63
CA PRO A 267 10.99 -23.05 -3.15
C PRO A 267 10.05 -23.16 -1.94
N TYR A 268 9.95 -24.33 -1.31
CA TYR A 268 9.14 -24.57 -0.12
C TYR A 268 9.89 -24.23 1.17
N GLU A 269 9.15 -24.00 2.26
CA GLU A 269 9.75 -23.93 3.58
C GLU A 269 10.26 -25.31 4.01
N GLY A 270 11.31 -25.31 4.81
CA GLY A 270 11.95 -26.51 5.30
C GLY A 270 13.03 -26.18 6.32
N PRO A 271 13.65 -27.19 6.91
CA PRO A 271 14.79 -26.97 7.80
C PRO A 271 15.89 -26.21 7.05
N PHE A 272 16.60 -25.37 7.76
CA PHE A 272 17.79 -24.72 7.21
C PHE A 272 18.89 -25.75 6.98
N LYS A 273 19.76 -25.46 6.01
CA LYS A 273 20.94 -26.29 5.78
C LYS A 273 21.92 -26.15 6.96
N ASP A 274 22.70 -27.20 7.21
CA ASP A 274 23.75 -27.17 8.23
C ASP A 274 24.84 -26.14 7.91
N ASP A 275 25.05 -25.85 6.62
CA ASP A 275 25.98 -24.84 6.08
C ASP A 275 25.28 -23.51 5.73
N ALA A 276 24.05 -23.29 6.21
CA ALA A 276 23.32 -22.07 5.91
C ALA A 276 24.05 -20.83 6.47
N PRO A 277 24.12 -19.74 5.70
CA PRO A 277 24.77 -18.53 6.18
C PRO A 277 24.01 -17.93 7.37
N SER A 278 24.73 -17.26 8.27
CA SER A 278 24.19 -16.74 9.53
C SER A 278 22.94 -15.87 9.33
N TRP A 279 22.87 -15.13 8.23
CA TRP A 279 21.72 -14.30 7.91
C TRP A 279 20.42 -15.09 7.64
N CYS A 280 20.44 -16.39 7.35
CA CYS A 280 19.19 -17.15 7.21
C CYS A 280 18.34 -17.15 8.51
N TRP A 281 18.99 -16.94 9.65
CA TRP A 281 18.36 -16.89 10.97
C TRP A 281 17.90 -15.50 11.40
N ALA A 282 18.26 -14.45 10.66
CA ALA A 282 17.98 -13.09 11.10
C ALA A 282 16.60 -12.57 10.62
N PRO A 283 15.95 -11.71 11.42
CA PRO A 283 14.70 -11.06 11.06
C PRO A 283 15.01 -9.82 10.21
N PHE A 284 15.04 -9.97 8.87
CA PHE A 284 15.41 -8.88 7.96
C PHE A 284 14.26 -8.13 7.31
N GLU A 285 12.98 -8.47 7.55
CA GLU A 285 11.97 -8.11 6.55
C GLU A 285 11.67 -6.65 6.76
N PRO A 286 12.09 -5.75 5.83
CA PRO A 286 12.24 -4.36 6.20
C PRO A 286 10.87 -3.70 6.32
N GLU A 287 10.25 -3.67 7.49
CA GLU A 287 8.91 -3.11 7.68
C GLU A 287 8.88 -1.57 7.81
N GLY A 288 9.84 -0.81 7.26
CA GLY A 288 10.00 0.63 7.52
C GLY A 288 9.90 1.57 6.31
N ILE A 289 10.23 2.84 6.54
CA ILE A 289 9.71 4.01 5.80
C ILE A 289 10.09 3.99 4.31
N LEU A 290 11.29 3.50 3.98
CA LEU A 290 11.80 3.45 2.60
C LEU A 290 11.16 2.34 1.74
N ARG A 291 10.36 1.44 2.31
CA ARG A 291 9.51 0.52 1.53
C ARG A 291 8.42 1.24 0.74
N ILE A 292 7.95 2.42 1.18
CA ILE A 292 6.89 3.17 0.49
C ILE A 292 7.36 3.64 -0.90
N THR A 293 8.66 3.88 -1.05
CA THR A 293 9.27 4.42 -2.27
C THR A 293 10.03 3.38 -3.08
N ARG A 294 10.01 2.09 -2.71
CA ARG A 294 10.77 1.04 -3.42
C ARG A 294 10.07 0.69 -4.74
N PRO A 295 10.67 1.01 -5.90
CA PRO A 295 10.10 0.69 -7.21
C PRO A 295 10.42 -0.77 -7.63
N ASP A 296 11.21 -1.50 -6.82
CA ASP A 296 11.65 -2.87 -7.11
C ASP A 296 10.50 -3.87 -6.96
N PHE A 297 9.65 -3.88 -7.96
CA PHE A 297 8.47 -4.74 -8.11
C PHE A 297 8.78 -6.23 -7.91
N CYS A 298 10.00 -6.65 -8.23
CA CYS A 298 10.42 -8.05 -8.34
C CYS A 298 11.53 -8.44 -7.35
N ILE A 299 11.75 -7.65 -6.28
CA ILE A 299 12.63 -8.06 -5.19
C ILE A 299 11.73 -8.46 -4.01
N GLY A 300 11.14 -9.67 -4.09
CA GLY A 300 10.55 -10.43 -2.98
C GLY A 300 10.07 -9.56 -1.82
N LEU A 301 8.99 -8.80 -2.05
CA LEU A 301 8.38 -7.93 -1.06
C LEU A 301 7.16 -8.67 -0.52
N ALA A 302 7.35 -9.52 0.48
CA ALA A 302 6.23 -9.95 1.30
C ALA A 302 5.73 -8.73 2.08
N TRP A 303 4.51 -8.30 1.78
CA TRP A 303 3.76 -7.40 2.65
C TRP A 303 2.95 -8.28 3.60
N ALA A 304 3.64 -9.00 4.49
CA ALA A 304 3.03 -9.91 5.45
C ALA A 304 2.80 -9.26 6.83
#